data_AF-A0A817LMY5-F1
#
_entry.id   AF-A0A817LMY5-F1
#
_cell.length_a   1.000
_cell.length_b   1.000
_cell.length_c   1.000
_cell.angle_alpha   90.00
_cell.angle_beta   90.00
_cell.angle_gamma   90.00
#
_symmetry.space_group_name_H-M   'P 1'
#
loop_
_entity.id
_entity.type
_entity.pdbx_description
1 polymer ?
#
loop_
_entity_poly.entity_id
_entity_poly.type
_entity_poly.pdbx_seq_one_letter_code
_entity_poly.pdbx_strand_id
1 'polypeptide(L)'
;TSYRLSSYFVAKSLAEAPLKLVLPTLFLIIAYWMANINSNFGIFLAILVFQLLSILVAESLGLLLGAAFKNLQHAITVATVLLIGLMLVGGFFVRNLPHWLGVWGKWLSFFKYSYDACLQLQFKGGRIYQCVDGSIIPSCRNNPNGTFISNEATEFFDAGISIGLNFLVLFGMFVVFRTLAYFALRFINNHTGRT
;
A
#
# COMPACT_ATOMS: atom_id res chain seq x y z
N THR A 1 -9.28 -34.79 -15.90
CA THR A 1 -9.22 -34.65 -14.43
C THR A 1 -9.29 -33.19 -14.07
N SER A 2 -10.47 -32.70 -13.64
CA SER A 2 -10.70 -31.27 -13.38
C SER A 2 -9.96 -30.81 -12.14
N TYR A 3 -8.97 -29.92 -12.30
CA TYR A 3 -8.33 -29.23 -11.19
C TYR A 3 -9.34 -28.28 -10.52
N ARG A 4 -9.32 -28.22 -9.17
CA ARG A 4 -10.14 -27.24 -8.45
C ARG A 4 -9.67 -25.83 -8.82
N LEU A 5 -10.61 -24.92 -9.04
CA LEU A 5 -10.33 -23.51 -9.37
C LEU A 5 -9.39 -22.87 -8.32
N SER A 6 -9.51 -23.28 -7.06
CA SER A 6 -8.63 -22.84 -5.96
C SER A 6 -7.18 -23.31 -6.10
N SER A 7 -6.94 -24.56 -6.51
CA SER A 7 -5.57 -25.08 -6.69
C SER A 7 -4.88 -24.42 -7.88
N TYR A 8 -5.63 -24.19 -8.97
CA TYR A 8 -5.11 -23.44 -10.12
C TYR A 8 -4.77 -21.99 -9.74
N PHE A 9 -5.66 -21.32 -9.00
CA PHE A 9 -5.44 -19.94 -8.56
C PHE A 9 -4.25 -19.79 -7.63
N VAL A 10 -4.12 -20.66 -6.61
CA VAL A 10 -2.99 -20.62 -5.68
C VAL A 10 -1.68 -20.96 -6.38
N ALA A 11 -1.65 -21.98 -7.25
CA ALA A 11 -0.45 -22.33 -8.01
C ALA A 11 0.00 -21.17 -8.92
N LYS A 12 -0.94 -20.54 -9.63
CA LYS A 12 -0.64 -19.38 -10.47
C LYS A 12 -0.11 -18.20 -9.67
N SER A 13 -0.73 -17.87 -8.52
CA SER A 13 -0.24 -16.81 -7.66
C SER A 13 1.16 -17.10 -7.11
N LEU A 14 1.44 -18.36 -6.71
CA LEU A 14 2.78 -18.73 -6.21
C LEU A 14 3.84 -18.65 -7.31
N ALA A 15 3.48 -19.00 -8.54
CA ALA A 15 4.39 -18.92 -9.69
C ALA A 15 4.71 -17.47 -10.09
N GLU A 16 3.72 -16.58 -10.00
CA GLU A 16 3.89 -15.15 -10.34
C GLU A 16 4.48 -14.31 -9.19
N ALA A 17 4.31 -14.74 -7.94
CA ALA A 17 4.82 -14.05 -6.76
C ALA A 17 6.32 -13.70 -6.83
N PRO A 18 7.27 -14.63 -7.09
CA PRO A 18 8.69 -14.30 -7.06
C PRO A 18 9.05 -13.20 -8.08
N LEU A 19 8.49 -13.26 -9.29
CA LEU A 19 8.76 -12.26 -10.33
C LEU A 19 8.24 -10.87 -9.92
N LYS A 20 7.04 -10.81 -9.34
CA LYS A 20 6.41 -9.56 -8.89
C LYS A 20 7.06 -8.96 -7.65
N LEU A 21 7.65 -9.79 -6.78
CA LEU A 21 8.30 -9.35 -5.55
C LEU A 21 9.76 -8.93 -5.77
N VAL A 22 10.48 -9.59 -6.69
CA VAL A 22 11.89 -9.25 -7.00
C VAL A 22 12.03 -7.79 -7.45
N LEU A 23 11.16 -7.33 -8.34
CA LEU A 23 11.23 -5.96 -8.89
C LEU A 23 11.21 -4.86 -7.80
N PRO A 24 10.21 -4.80 -6.90
CA PRO A 24 10.15 -3.80 -5.83
C PRO A 24 11.21 -4.02 -4.75
N THR A 25 11.67 -5.26 -4.49
CA THR A 25 12.78 -5.49 -3.55
C THR A 25 14.09 -4.91 -4.07
N LEU A 26 14.43 -5.11 -5.35
CA LEU A 26 15.62 -4.51 -5.96
C LEU A 26 15.54 -2.98 -5.92
N PHE A 27 14.38 -2.41 -6.26
CA PHE A 27 14.16 -0.97 -6.17
C PHE A 27 14.36 -0.45 -4.73
N LEU A 28 13.79 -1.12 -3.73
CA LEU A 28 13.95 -0.74 -2.33
C LEU A 28 15.39 -0.85 -1.84
N ILE A 29 16.12 -1.90 -2.23
CA ILE A 29 17.54 -2.06 -1.87
C ILE A 29 18.32 -0.84 -2.38
N ILE A 30 18.21 -0.52 -3.66
CA ILE A 30 18.96 0.59 -4.27
C ILE A 30 18.53 1.93 -3.64
N ALA A 31 17.22 2.18 -3.53
CA ALA A 31 16.69 3.43 -2.98
C ALA A 31 17.08 3.64 -1.50
N TYR A 32 17.05 2.59 -0.69
CA TYR A 32 17.37 2.68 0.73
C TYR A 32 18.85 3.04 0.97
N TRP A 33 19.76 2.39 0.23
CA TRP A 33 21.19 2.68 0.31
C TRP A 33 21.55 4.05 -0.26
N MET A 34 20.89 4.49 -1.33
CA MET A 34 21.08 5.85 -1.88
C MET A 34 20.58 6.93 -0.93
N ALA A 35 19.47 6.69 -0.22
CA ALA A 35 18.87 7.68 0.65
C ALA A 35 19.65 7.88 1.96
N ASN A 36 20.44 6.88 2.40
CA ASN A 36 21.29 6.92 3.60
C ASN A 36 20.59 7.44 4.88
N ILE A 37 19.27 7.24 5.00
CA ILE A 37 18.46 7.85 6.06
C ILE A 37 18.60 7.07 7.38
N ASN A 38 18.78 5.74 7.30
CA ASN A 38 18.94 4.87 8.46
C ASN A 38 19.74 3.62 8.07
N SER A 39 20.71 3.20 8.89
CA SER A 39 21.57 2.03 8.63
C SER A 39 21.08 0.77 9.35
N ASN A 40 19.92 0.84 10.01
CA ASN A 40 19.36 -0.29 10.75
C ASN A 40 18.71 -1.32 9.82
N PHE A 41 19.34 -2.48 9.68
CA PHE A 41 18.83 -3.60 8.89
C PHE A 41 17.41 -4.04 9.30
N GLY A 42 17.06 -3.95 10.59
CA GLY A 42 15.71 -4.29 11.07
C GLY A 42 14.61 -3.35 10.53
N ILE A 43 14.93 -2.07 10.30
CA ILE A 43 13.99 -1.10 9.74
C ILE A 43 13.82 -1.36 8.24
N PHE A 44 14.92 -1.66 7.54
CA PHE A 44 14.89 -2.08 6.14
C PHE A 44 13.99 -3.31 5.93
N LEU A 45 14.17 -4.36 6.75
CA LEU A 45 13.37 -5.58 6.67
C LEU A 45 11.88 -5.29 6.92
N ALA A 46 11.57 -4.44 7.89
CA ALA A 46 10.20 -4.06 8.19
C ALA A 46 9.54 -3.31 7.01
N ILE A 47 10.22 -2.31 6.44
CA ILE A 47 9.74 -1.56 5.27
C ILE A 47 9.52 -2.50 4.08
N LEU A 48 10.45 -3.44 3.86
CA LEU A 48 10.34 -4.45 2.82
C LEU A 48 9.07 -5.30 3.02
N VAL A 49 8.80 -5.80 4.23
CA VAL A 49 7.58 -6.57 4.53
C VAL A 49 6.30 -5.78 4.24
N PHE A 50 6.23 -4.51 4.66
CA PHE A 50 5.06 -3.65 4.37
C PHE A 50 4.88 -3.43 2.87
N GLN A 51 5.97 -3.21 2.13
CA GLN A 51 5.93 -3.07 0.68
C GLN A 51 5.43 -4.35 -0.01
N LEU A 52 5.93 -5.53 0.40
CA LEU A 52 5.47 -6.80 -0.18
C LEU A 52 3.99 -7.05 0.13
N LEU A 53 3.54 -6.74 1.35
CA LEU A 53 2.11 -6.82 1.70
C LEU A 53 1.26 -5.92 0.81
N SER A 54 1.66 -4.66 0.59
CA SER A 54 0.88 -3.73 -0.23
C SER A 54 0.77 -4.19 -1.69
N ILE A 55 1.81 -4.82 -2.23
CA ILE A 55 1.79 -5.44 -3.58
C ILE A 55 0.81 -6.62 -3.63
N LEU A 56 0.81 -7.50 -2.62
CA LEU A 56 -0.12 -8.63 -2.54
C LEU A 56 -1.58 -8.18 -2.43
N VAL A 57 -1.82 -7.08 -1.70
CA VAL A 57 -3.15 -6.45 -1.60
C VAL A 57 -3.56 -5.88 -2.97
N ALA A 58 -2.69 -5.13 -3.63
CA ALA A 58 -2.95 -4.55 -4.95
C ALA A 58 -3.20 -5.63 -6.02
N GLU A 59 -2.46 -6.73 -5.99
CA GLU A 59 -2.67 -7.88 -6.88
C GLU A 59 -4.06 -8.49 -6.67
N SER A 60 -4.47 -8.67 -5.41
CA SER A 60 -5.78 -9.23 -5.07
C SER A 60 -6.92 -8.34 -5.57
N LEU A 61 -6.76 -7.03 -5.46
CA LEU A 61 -7.72 -6.05 -5.99
C LEU A 61 -7.77 -6.08 -7.52
N GLY A 62 -6.60 -6.17 -8.18
CA GLY A 62 -6.52 -6.31 -9.64
C GLY A 62 -7.21 -7.58 -10.15
N LEU A 63 -7.08 -8.69 -9.43
CA LEU A 63 -7.77 -9.95 -9.76
C LEU A 63 -9.29 -9.83 -9.58
N LEU A 64 -9.74 -9.12 -8.54
CA LEU A 64 -11.17 -8.85 -8.31
C LEU A 64 -11.77 -8.01 -9.43
N LEU A 65 -11.11 -6.93 -9.83
CA LEU A 65 -11.55 -6.09 -10.94
C LEU A 65 -11.50 -6.84 -12.27
N GLY A 66 -10.45 -7.63 -12.50
CA GLY A 66 -10.33 -8.50 -13.68
C GLY A 66 -11.45 -9.53 -13.78
N ALA A 67 -11.96 -10.04 -12.66
CA ALA A 67 -13.12 -10.94 -12.64
C ALA A 67 -14.44 -10.18 -12.83
N ALA A 68 -14.56 -8.95 -12.33
CA ALA A 68 -15.79 -8.17 -12.39
C ALA A 68 -16.17 -7.73 -13.82
N PHE A 69 -15.19 -7.51 -14.69
CA PHE A 69 -15.41 -7.03 -16.06
C PHE A 69 -15.15 -8.11 -17.11
N LYS A 70 -16.08 -8.29 -18.05
CA LYS A 70 -15.90 -9.22 -19.19
C LYS A 70 -14.84 -8.75 -20.19
N ASN A 71 -14.66 -7.42 -20.30
CA ASN A 71 -13.72 -6.81 -21.23
C ASN A 71 -12.45 -6.38 -20.48
N LEU A 72 -11.32 -7.00 -20.82
CA LEU A 72 -10.03 -6.75 -20.17
C LEU A 72 -9.61 -5.27 -20.25
N GLN A 73 -9.84 -4.61 -21.39
CA GLN A 73 -9.44 -3.22 -21.60
C GLN A 73 -10.18 -2.25 -20.67
N HIS A 74 -11.46 -2.50 -20.39
CA HIS A 74 -12.23 -1.74 -19.40
C HIS A 74 -11.81 -2.06 -17.97
N ALA A 75 -11.47 -3.32 -17.68
CA ALA A 75 -11.00 -3.72 -16.36
C ALA A 75 -9.71 -2.97 -15.97
N ILE A 76 -8.76 -2.88 -16.90
CA ILE A 76 -7.47 -2.22 -16.69
C ILE A 76 -7.66 -0.71 -16.46
N THR A 77 -8.51 -0.04 -17.25
CA THR A 77 -8.74 1.40 -17.08
C THR A 77 -9.43 1.72 -15.76
N VAL A 78 -10.40 0.92 -15.33
CA VAL A 78 -11.04 1.10 -14.02
C VAL A 78 -10.05 0.83 -12.90
N ALA A 79 -9.20 -0.19 -13.03
CA ALA A 79 -8.16 -0.49 -12.05
C ALA A 79 -7.15 0.64 -11.90
N THR A 80 -6.68 1.23 -13.00
CA THR A 80 -5.72 2.34 -12.94
C THR A 80 -6.34 3.58 -12.30
N VAL A 81 -7.58 3.94 -12.69
CA VAL A 81 -8.31 5.07 -12.09
C VAL A 81 -8.49 4.87 -10.59
N LEU A 82 -8.86 3.65 -10.17
CA LEU A 82 -9.04 3.32 -8.77
C LEU A 82 -7.71 3.38 -8.00
N LEU A 83 -6.62 2.82 -8.52
CA LEU A 83 -5.30 2.87 -7.87
C LEU A 83 -4.80 4.31 -7.70
N ILE A 84 -4.95 5.15 -8.74
CA ILE A 84 -4.60 6.57 -8.68
C ILE A 84 -5.47 7.27 -7.62
N GLY A 85 -6.79 7.03 -7.61
CA GLY A 85 -7.68 7.56 -6.59
C GLY A 85 -7.26 7.16 -5.16
N LEU A 86 -6.93 5.89 -4.94
CA LEU A 86 -6.46 5.39 -3.65
C LEU A 86 -5.12 6.02 -3.24
N MET A 87 -4.22 6.29 -4.19
CA MET A 87 -2.97 7.01 -3.95
C MET A 87 -3.20 8.47 -3.54
N LEU A 88 -4.12 9.19 -4.20
CA LEU A 88 -4.44 10.58 -3.83
C LEU A 88 -5.03 10.67 -2.42
N VAL A 89 -5.92 9.74 -2.08
CA VAL A 89 -6.57 9.65 -0.76
C VAL A 89 -5.61 9.07 0.31
N GLY A 90 -4.44 8.57 -0.09
CA GLY A 90 -3.42 8.02 0.80
C GLY A 90 -2.83 9.00 1.82
N GLY A 91 -3.26 10.27 1.82
CA GLY A 91 -2.89 11.30 2.80
C GLY A 91 -1.65 12.12 2.40
N PHE A 92 -0.90 11.68 1.39
CA PHE A 92 0.27 12.42 0.90
C PHE A 92 -0.10 13.61 0.02
N PHE A 93 -0.97 13.41 -0.97
CA PHE A 93 -1.25 14.42 -2.01
C PHE A 93 -2.37 15.41 -1.65
N VAL A 94 -3.41 14.96 -0.94
CA VAL A 94 -4.56 15.80 -0.58
C VAL A 94 -4.83 15.70 0.92
N ARG A 95 -4.83 16.87 1.59
CA ARG A 95 -5.09 16.97 3.04
C ARG A 95 -6.52 17.40 3.38
N ASN A 96 -7.09 18.24 2.53
CA ASN A 96 -8.43 18.78 2.71
C ASN A 96 -9.42 17.94 1.89
N LEU A 97 -9.73 16.73 2.34
CA LEU A 97 -10.85 15.95 1.78
C LEU A 97 -12.13 16.25 2.55
N PRO A 98 -13.29 16.41 1.87
CA PRO A 98 -14.57 16.51 2.54
C PRO A 98 -14.84 15.26 3.37
N HIS A 99 -15.47 15.44 4.55
CA HIS A 99 -15.53 14.42 5.61
C HIS A 99 -16.04 13.05 5.13
N TRP A 100 -17.02 13.04 4.23
CA TRP A 100 -17.56 11.80 3.67
C TRP A 100 -16.53 11.04 2.81
N LEU A 101 -15.86 11.71 1.85
CA LEU A 101 -14.87 11.06 0.98
C LEU A 101 -13.60 10.67 1.74
N GLY A 102 -13.23 11.46 2.75
CA GLY A 102 -12.09 11.21 3.61
C GLY A 102 -12.27 9.97 4.48
N VAL A 103 -13.47 9.73 5.03
CA VAL A 103 -13.74 8.54 5.87
C VAL A 103 -13.72 7.27 5.00
N TRP A 104 -14.60 7.16 4.00
CA TRP A 104 -14.69 5.95 3.18
C TRP A 104 -13.40 5.65 2.42
N GLY A 105 -12.75 6.69 1.88
CA GLY A 105 -11.50 6.56 1.16
C GLY A 105 -10.32 6.18 2.07
N LYS A 106 -10.20 6.73 3.29
CA LYS A 106 -9.17 6.30 4.26
C LYS A 106 -9.31 4.81 4.62
N TRP A 107 -10.55 4.32 4.78
CA TRP A 107 -10.79 2.91 5.11
C TRP A 107 -10.52 1.96 3.93
N LEU A 108 -10.59 2.42 2.68
CA LEU A 108 -10.33 1.59 1.49
C LEU A 108 -8.87 1.64 1.01
N SER A 109 -8.15 2.73 1.31
CA SER A 109 -6.78 2.95 0.83
C SER A 109 -5.73 2.16 1.62
N PHE A 110 -5.40 0.96 1.17
CA PHE A 110 -4.23 0.20 1.66
C PHE A 110 -2.91 0.99 1.52
N PHE A 111 -2.82 1.89 0.52
CA PHE A 111 -1.69 2.82 0.37
C PHE A 111 -1.49 3.70 1.59
N LYS A 112 -2.56 4.16 2.25
CA LYS A 112 -2.48 5.01 3.45
C LYS A 112 -1.78 4.27 4.58
N TYR A 113 -2.20 3.04 4.87
CA TYR A 113 -1.64 2.23 5.95
C TYR A 113 -0.19 1.82 5.68
N SER A 114 0.13 1.48 4.42
CA SER A 114 1.51 1.16 4.03
C SER A 114 2.43 2.38 4.13
N TYR A 115 1.96 3.55 3.70
CA TYR A 115 2.72 4.79 3.78
C TYR A 115 2.95 5.22 5.22
N ASP A 116 1.90 5.18 6.03
CA ASP A 116 1.94 5.46 7.47
C ASP A 116 2.97 4.57 8.20
N ALA A 117 2.92 3.25 7.97
CA ALA A 117 3.88 2.31 8.56
C ALA A 117 5.32 2.60 8.13
N CYS A 118 5.55 2.87 6.84
CA CYS A 118 6.88 3.21 6.32
C CYS A 118 7.41 4.52 6.92
N LEU A 119 6.58 5.55 7.04
CA LEU A 119 6.95 6.82 7.69
C LEU A 119 7.35 6.59 9.15
N GLN A 120 6.51 5.90 9.93
CA GLN A 120 6.81 5.64 11.34
C GLN A 120 8.09 4.81 11.52
N LEU A 121 8.33 3.83 10.64
CA LEU A 121 9.55 3.03 10.66
C LEU A 121 10.79 3.86 10.31
N GLN A 122 10.68 4.74 9.31
CA GLN A 122 11.79 5.57 8.84
C GLN A 122 12.19 6.64 9.86
N PHE A 123 11.18 7.25 10.49
CA PHE A 123 11.33 8.28 11.52
C PHE A 123 11.47 7.71 12.94
N LYS A 124 11.48 6.37 13.09
CA LYS A 124 11.67 5.71 14.38
C LYS A 124 13.03 6.06 14.98
N GLY A 125 13.02 6.56 16.22
CA GLY A 125 14.23 6.84 16.97
C GLY A 125 14.52 8.32 17.24
N GLY A 126 13.54 9.22 17.07
CA GLY A 126 13.65 10.57 17.63
C GLY A 126 14.73 11.43 16.98
N ARG A 127 15.16 11.08 15.75
CA ARG A 127 16.23 11.80 15.06
C ARG A 127 15.80 13.23 14.75
N ILE A 128 16.77 14.12 14.83
CA ILE A 128 16.64 15.54 14.53
C ILE A 128 17.04 15.72 13.07
N TYR A 129 16.15 16.29 12.27
CA TYR A 129 16.40 16.56 10.86
C TYR A 129 16.59 18.06 10.67
N GLN A 130 17.58 18.44 9.87
CA GLN A 130 17.75 19.84 9.49
C GLN A 130 16.67 20.23 8.49
N CYS A 131 16.07 21.39 8.71
CA CYS A 131 15.18 22.00 7.76
C CYS A 131 15.95 22.33 6.47
N VAL A 132 15.26 22.22 5.34
CA VAL A 132 15.77 22.67 4.05
C VAL A 132 14.79 23.69 3.48
N ASP A 133 15.30 24.65 2.70
CA ASP A 133 14.50 25.67 2.05
C ASP A 133 13.38 25.06 1.21
N GLY A 134 12.15 25.52 1.41
CA GLY A 134 10.96 25.01 0.72
C GLY A 134 10.25 23.83 1.39
N SER A 135 10.62 23.48 2.62
CA SER A 135 9.92 22.45 3.40
C SER A 135 8.49 22.86 3.78
N ILE A 136 7.56 21.90 3.64
CA ILE A 136 6.13 22.09 3.94
C ILE A 136 5.79 22.03 5.44
N ILE A 137 6.77 21.66 6.28
CA ILE A 137 6.58 21.52 7.73
C ILE A 137 6.53 22.93 8.35
N PRO A 138 5.50 23.24 9.17
CA PRO A 138 5.31 24.57 9.73
C PRO A 138 6.51 25.04 10.57
N SER A 139 7.16 24.12 11.27
CA SER A 139 8.38 24.36 12.08
C SER A 139 9.57 24.84 11.24
N CYS A 140 9.66 24.43 9.97
CA CYS A 140 10.73 24.80 9.06
C CYS A 140 10.39 25.98 8.14
N ARG A 141 9.11 26.35 8.02
CA ARG A 141 8.65 27.43 7.13
C ARG A 141 9.20 28.80 7.51
N ASN A 142 9.38 29.04 8.80
CA ASN A 142 9.85 30.33 9.34
C ASN A 142 11.33 30.32 9.73
N ASN A 143 11.98 29.15 9.71
CA ASN A 143 13.40 29.01 10.07
C ASN A 143 14.06 27.96 9.16
N PRO A 144 14.67 28.37 8.04
CA PRO A 144 15.25 27.44 7.08
C PRO A 144 16.48 26.70 7.63
N ASN A 145 17.15 27.25 8.64
CA ASN A 145 18.23 26.59 9.39
C ASN A 145 17.73 25.91 10.67
N GLY A 146 16.42 25.77 10.84
CA GLY A 146 15.82 25.10 11.98
C GLY A 146 16.06 23.60 11.96
N THR A 147 15.65 22.95 13.04
CA THR A 147 15.60 21.50 13.11
C THR A 147 14.23 21.06 13.54
N PHE A 148 13.70 19.99 12.93
CA PHE A 148 12.44 19.39 13.36
C PHE A 148 12.68 17.97 13.90
N ILE A 149 11.84 17.59 14.86
CA ILE A 149 11.85 16.26 15.44
C ILE A 149 10.98 15.36 14.56
N SER A 150 11.46 14.15 14.28
CA SER A 150 10.70 13.05 13.63
C SER A 150 9.21 12.97 14.01
N ASN A 151 8.87 13.19 15.28
CA ASN A 151 7.50 13.14 15.80
C ASN A 151 6.57 14.20 15.17
N GLU A 152 7.09 15.40 14.90
CA GLU A 152 6.31 16.48 14.26
C GLU A 152 5.95 16.11 12.83
N ALA A 153 6.85 15.41 12.12
CA ALA A 153 6.56 14.93 10.78
C ALA A 153 5.49 13.83 10.80
N THR A 154 5.55 12.88 11.74
CA THR A 154 4.53 11.84 11.86
C THR A 154 3.16 12.41 12.24
N GLU A 155 3.10 13.38 13.15
CA GLU A 155 1.85 14.03 13.53
C GLU A 155 1.26 14.86 12.37
N PHE A 156 2.13 15.55 11.62
CA PHE A 156 1.74 16.30 10.44
C PHE A 156 1.17 15.45 9.29
N PHE A 157 1.57 14.18 9.19
CA PHE A 157 1.05 13.21 8.22
C PHE A 157 -0.08 12.33 8.78
N ASP A 158 -0.63 12.63 9.97
CA ASP A 158 -1.68 11.83 10.63
C ASP A 158 -1.25 10.36 10.83
N ALA A 159 0.05 10.18 11.09
CA ALA A 159 0.75 8.90 11.17
C ALA A 159 0.84 8.39 12.63
N GLY A 160 -0.31 8.28 13.30
CA GLY A 160 -0.40 7.96 14.73
C GLY A 160 -0.80 6.52 15.07
N ILE A 161 -1.04 5.67 14.07
CA ILE A 161 -1.53 4.30 14.29
C ILE A 161 -0.33 3.39 14.61
N SER A 162 -0.40 2.54 15.63
CA SER A 162 0.72 1.65 15.95
C SER A 162 1.12 0.78 14.75
N ILE A 163 2.44 0.62 14.54
CA ILE A 163 3.02 -0.17 13.43
C ILE A 163 2.39 -1.58 13.35
N GLY A 164 2.13 -2.21 14.51
CA GLY A 164 1.48 -3.52 14.58
C GLY A 164 0.02 -3.51 14.12
N LEU A 165 -0.73 -2.45 14.42
CA LEU A 165 -2.12 -2.33 13.96
C LEU A 165 -2.16 -2.05 12.45
N ASN A 166 -1.25 -1.24 11.92
CA ASN A 166 -1.08 -1.06 10.47
C ASN A 166 -0.82 -2.39 9.76
N PHE A 167 0.06 -3.23 10.32
CA PHE A 167 0.31 -4.57 9.79
C PHE A 167 -0.94 -5.45 9.81
N LEU A 168 -1.66 -5.46 10.95
CA LEU A 168 -2.87 -6.27 11.11
C LEU A 168 -3.98 -5.83 10.13
N VAL A 169 -4.18 -4.52 9.96
CA VAL A 169 -5.18 -3.99 9.02
C VAL A 169 -4.82 -4.32 7.58
N LEU A 170 -3.55 -4.14 7.17
CA LEU A 170 -3.08 -4.52 5.84
C LEU A 170 -3.25 -6.01 5.57
N PHE A 171 -2.89 -6.85 6.53
CA PHE A 171 -3.06 -8.30 6.43
C PHE A 171 -4.54 -8.68 6.36
N GLY A 172 -5.40 -8.04 7.16
CA GLY A 172 -6.86 -8.20 7.11
C GLY A 172 -7.42 -7.83 5.74
N MET A 173 -7.03 -6.69 5.18
CA MET A 173 -7.44 -6.26 3.84
C MET A 173 -7.00 -7.25 2.76
N PHE A 174 -5.78 -7.79 2.86
CA PHE A 174 -5.29 -8.81 1.95
C PHE A 174 -6.22 -10.04 1.95
N VAL A 175 -6.56 -10.57 3.13
CA VAL A 175 -7.46 -11.73 3.26
C VAL A 175 -8.86 -11.42 2.73
N VAL A 176 -9.40 -10.24 3.04
CA VAL A 176 -10.73 -9.81 2.56
C VAL A 176 -10.77 -9.70 1.04
N PHE A 177 -9.82 -9.02 0.40
CA PHE A 177 -9.82 -8.91 -1.06
C PHE A 177 -9.58 -10.26 -1.74
N ARG A 178 -8.74 -11.13 -1.19
CA ARG A 178 -8.53 -12.50 -1.68
C ARG A 178 -9.78 -13.35 -1.62
N THR A 179 -10.50 -13.30 -0.50
CA THR A 179 -11.74 -14.06 -0.33
C THR A 179 -12.84 -13.55 -1.25
N LEU A 180 -13.01 -12.23 -1.36
CA LEU A 180 -13.95 -11.61 -2.30
C LEU A 180 -13.63 -11.98 -3.77
N ALA A 181 -12.35 -11.91 -4.17
CA ALA A 181 -11.94 -12.31 -5.51
C ALA A 181 -12.25 -13.80 -5.79
N TYR A 182 -12.02 -14.67 -4.80
CA TYR A 182 -12.36 -16.09 -4.91
C TYR A 182 -13.88 -16.31 -5.06
N PHE A 183 -14.70 -15.63 -4.27
CA PHE A 183 -16.16 -15.70 -4.38
C PHE A 183 -16.65 -15.17 -5.73
N ALA A 184 -16.11 -14.05 -6.22
CA ALA A 184 -16.47 -13.49 -7.53
C ALA A 184 -16.17 -14.48 -8.66
N LEU A 185 -14.99 -15.09 -8.67
CA LEU A 185 -14.62 -16.11 -9.65
C LEU A 185 -15.51 -17.36 -9.56
N ARG A 186 -15.87 -17.79 -8.35
CA ARG A 186 -16.77 -18.93 -8.15
C ARG A 186 -18.18 -18.64 -8.68
N PHE A 187 -18.70 -17.43 -8.47
CA PHE A 187 -20.00 -17.02 -8.98
C PHE A 187 -20.03 -17.03 -10.51
N ILE A 188 -18.99 -16.51 -11.16
CA ILE A 188 -18.88 -16.52 -12.63
C ILE A 188 -18.88 -17.94 -13.18
N ASN A 189 -18.07 -18.83 -12.60
CA ASN A 189 -17.99 -20.22 -13.05
C ASN A 189 -19.34 -20.97 -12.91
N ASN A 190 -20.10 -20.67 -11.84
CA ASN A 190 -21.44 -21.23 -11.66
C ASN A 190 -22.47 -20.72 -12.69
N HIS A 191 -22.31 -19.50 -13.21
CA HIS A 191 -23.19 -18.96 -14.25
C HIS A 191 -22.88 -19.53 -15.64
N THR A 192 -21.60 -19.73 -15.98
CA THR A 192 -21.19 -20.34 -17.26
C THR A 192 -21.57 -21.82 -17.35
N GLY A 193 -21.66 -22.54 -16.23
CA GLY A 193 -22.10 -23.94 -16.21
C GLY A 193 -23.62 -24.15 -16.37
N ARG A 194 -24.42 -23.08 -16.57
CA ARG A 194 -25.88 -23.14 -16.73
C ARG A 194 -26.37 -22.72 -18.13
N THR A 195 -25.46 -22.43 -19.06
CA THR A 195 -25.72 -22.19 -20.49
C THR A 195 -25.05 -23.26 -21.32
#